data_AF-A0A520KGV5-F1
#
_entry.id   AF-A0A520KGV5-F1
#
_cell.length_a   1.000
_cell.length_b   1.000
_cell.length_c   1.000
_cell.angle_alpha   90.00
_cell.angle_beta   90.00
_cell.angle_gamma   90.00
#
_symmetry.space_group_name_H-M   'P 1'
#
loop_
_entity.id
_entity.type
_entity.pdbx_description
1 polymer ?
#
loop_
_entity_poly.entity_id
_entity_poly.type
_entity_poly.pdbx_seq_one_letter_code
_entity_poly.pdbx_strand_id
1 'polypeptide(L)'
;MTRIRSLRKGSFTKLEVEKAIYEACERISNLFYSSIFKNDEGIIDIWDIELKINSIILEAIEKISFVDPAIAEVLSLETKRRYGFTKEILSSVMECLKDAFGSSIIIRDTSPRMIYLKHYLVGNKGFIQKEFKHAIYDVILGLIKSLINRD
;
A
#
# COMPACT_ATOMS: atom_id res chain seq x y z
N MET A 1 -17.34 -8.21 -37.40
CA MET A 1 -16.93 -8.92 -36.16
C MET A 1 -15.87 -8.13 -35.35
N THR A 2 -16.02 -6.81 -35.19
CA THR A 2 -14.89 -5.95 -34.73
C THR A 2 -15.09 -5.39 -33.31
N ARG A 3 -16.33 -5.32 -32.80
CA ARG A 3 -16.65 -4.76 -31.47
C ARG A 3 -16.21 -5.64 -30.29
N ILE A 4 -16.33 -6.96 -30.40
CA ILE A 4 -16.06 -7.89 -29.29
C ILE A 4 -14.56 -7.93 -28.94
N ARG A 5 -13.66 -7.77 -29.91
CA ARG A 5 -12.20 -7.72 -29.66
C ARG A 5 -11.78 -6.43 -28.93
N SER A 6 -12.41 -5.28 -29.23
CA SER A 6 -12.12 -4.01 -28.55
C SER A 6 -12.58 -3.99 -27.09
N LEU A 7 -13.78 -4.54 -26.81
CA LEU A 7 -14.31 -4.67 -25.45
C LEU A 7 -13.47 -5.62 -24.59
N ARG A 8 -13.02 -6.74 -25.16
CA ARG A 8 -12.11 -7.67 -24.49
C ARG A 8 -10.77 -7.01 -24.17
N LYS A 9 -10.18 -6.27 -25.11
CA LYS A 9 -8.88 -5.61 -24.91
C LYS A 9 -8.96 -4.61 -23.74
N GLY A 10 -10.01 -3.78 -23.70
CA GLY A 10 -10.25 -2.87 -22.56
C GLY A 10 -10.46 -3.57 -21.21
N SER A 11 -11.16 -4.72 -21.18
CA SER A 11 -11.31 -5.51 -19.95
C SER A 11 -10.04 -6.22 -19.51
N PHE A 12 -9.19 -6.68 -20.45
CA PHE A 12 -7.91 -7.32 -20.14
C PHE A 12 -6.90 -6.31 -19.61
N THR A 13 -6.78 -5.14 -20.25
CA THR A 13 -5.93 -4.02 -19.78
C THR A 13 -6.31 -3.62 -18.36
N LYS A 14 -7.62 -3.44 -18.08
CA LYS A 14 -8.08 -3.09 -16.73
C LYS A 14 -7.73 -4.14 -15.68
N LEU A 15 -7.91 -5.43 -16.00
CA LEU A 15 -7.62 -6.53 -15.09
C LEU A 15 -6.12 -6.67 -14.80
N GLU A 16 -5.27 -6.45 -15.81
CA GLU A 16 -3.81 -6.45 -15.65
C GLU A 16 -3.31 -5.29 -14.78
N VAL A 17 -3.90 -4.10 -14.94
CA VAL A 17 -3.63 -2.94 -14.09
C VAL A 17 -4.05 -3.22 -12.63
N GLU A 18 -5.27 -3.71 -12.42
CA GLU A 18 -5.77 -4.08 -11.08
C GLU A 18 -4.87 -5.15 -10.43
N LYS A 19 -4.43 -6.14 -11.21
CA LYS A 19 -3.50 -7.17 -10.74
C LYS A 19 -2.16 -6.58 -10.30
N ALA A 20 -1.57 -5.68 -11.09
CA ALA A 20 -0.30 -5.04 -10.74
C ALA A 20 -0.39 -4.20 -9.46
N ILE A 21 -1.50 -3.45 -9.29
CA ILE A 21 -1.76 -2.68 -8.07
C ILE A 21 -1.94 -3.63 -6.88
N TYR A 22 -2.72 -4.70 -7.02
CA TYR A 22 -2.99 -5.64 -5.94
C TYR A 22 -1.72 -6.37 -5.50
N GLU A 23 -0.87 -6.79 -6.43
CA GLU A 23 0.45 -7.36 -6.15
C GLU A 23 1.34 -6.39 -5.35
N ALA A 24 1.32 -5.10 -5.72
CA ALA A 24 2.06 -4.07 -5.00
C ALA A 24 1.55 -3.91 -3.55
N CYS A 25 0.22 -3.86 -3.37
CA CYS A 25 -0.41 -3.77 -2.05
C CYS A 25 -0.06 -4.97 -1.17
N GLU A 26 -0.02 -6.17 -1.75
CA GLU A 26 0.38 -7.38 -1.03
C GLU A 26 1.84 -7.33 -0.57
N ARG A 27 2.75 -6.88 -1.43
CA ARG A 27 4.16 -6.70 -1.06
C ARG A 27 4.35 -5.65 0.04
N ILE A 28 3.62 -4.54 -0.02
CA ILE A 28 3.67 -3.50 1.01
C ILE A 28 3.07 -4.04 2.33
N SER A 29 1.96 -4.78 2.27
CA SER A 29 1.40 -5.44 3.45
C SER A 29 2.41 -6.39 4.09
N ASN A 30 3.08 -7.21 3.29
CA ASN A 30 4.13 -8.13 3.76
C ASN A 30 5.31 -7.38 4.40
N LEU A 31 5.70 -6.24 3.83
CA LEU A 31 6.73 -5.37 4.40
C LEU A 31 6.34 -4.92 5.80
N PHE A 32 5.14 -4.35 5.98
CA PHE A 32 4.67 -3.92 7.30
C PHE A 32 4.53 -5.10 8.26
N TYR A 33 3.89 -6.17 7.82
CA TYR A 33 3.68 -7.36 8.63
C TYR A 33 4.99 -7.91 9.18
N SER A 34 6.00 -8.06 8.31
CA SER A 34 7.32 -8.53 8.72
C SER A 34 8.03 -7.54 9.64
N SER A 35 7.98 -6.23 9.37
CA SER A 35 8.58 -5.22 10.24
C SER A 35 7.95 -5.16 11.63
N ILE A 36 6.63 -5.29 11.72
CA ILE A 36 5.85 -5.17 12.97
C ILE A 36 5.97 -6.44 13.82
N PHE A 37 5.84 -7.61 13.20
CA PHE A 37 5.67 -8.88 13.93
C PHE A 37 6.94 -9.75 13.95
N LYS A 38 8.08 -9.23 13.47
CA LYS A 38 9.37 -9.94 13.59
C LYS A 38 9.78 -10.17 15.04
N ASN A 39 9.52 -9.19 15.91
CA ASN A 39 9.81 -9.22 17.34
C ASN A 39 8.59 -8.70 18.12
N ASP A 40 8.44 -9.10 19.39
CA ASP A 40 7.33 -8.61 20.24
C ASP A 40 7.43 -7.11 20.58
N GLU A 41 8.64 -6.55 20.50
CA GLU A 41 8.90 -5.13 20.60
C GLU A 41 10.02 -4.70 19.64
N GLY A 42 9.95 -3.47 19.14
CA GLY A 42 10.94 -2.94 18.23
C GLY A 42 10.73 -1.49 17.85
N ILE A 43 11.69 -0.97 17.10
CA ILE A 43 11.60 0.34 16.48
C ILE A 43 11.47 0.14 14.97
N ILE A 44 10.48 0.80 14.40
CA ILE A 44 10.24 0.88 12.97
C ILE A 44 10.87 2.18 12.46
N ASP A 45 11.82 2.06 11.54
CA ASP A 45 12.39 3.18 10.80
C ASP A 45 11.47 3.52 9.62
N ILE A 46 10.86 4.71 9.68
CA ILE A 46 9.94 5.21 8.67
C ILE A 46 10.68 5.42 7.34
N TRP A 47 11.94 5.85 7.36
CA TRP A 47 12.72 6.10 6.14
C TRP A 47 13.03 4.81 5.39
N ASP A 48 13.41 3.75 6.11
CA ASP A 48 13.63 2.43 5.51
C ASP A 48 12.35 1.88 4.88
N ILE A 49 11.21 2.01 5.58
CA ILE A 49 9.90 1.65 5.02
C ILE A 49 9.57 2.48 3.78
N GLU A 50 9.81 3.79 3.82
CA GLU A 50 9.55 4.70 2.70
C GLU A 50 10.32 4.30 1.45
N LEU A 51 11.61 4.03 1.56
CA LEU A 51 12.44 3.59 0.44
C LEU A 51 11.92 2.28 -0.17
N LYS A 52 11.52 1.33 0.67
CA LYS A 52 10.99 0.02 0.22
C LYS A 52 9.61 0.15 -0.43
N ILE A 53 8.72 0.96 0.12
CA ILE A 53 7.41 1.25 -0.49
C ILE A 53 7.60 1.91 -1.84
N ASN A 54 8.46 2.93 -1.93
CA ASN A 54 8.75 3.61 -3.19
C ASN A 54 9.28 2.65 -4.25
N SER A 55 10.18 1.72 -3.90
CA SER A 55 10.65 0.68 -4.82
C SER A 55 9.50 -0.19 -5.34
N ILE A 56 8.63 -0.68 -4.44
CA ILE A 56 7.50 -1.54 -4.81
C ILE A 56 6.54 -0.81 -5.77
N ILE A 57 6.27 0.46 -5.49
CA ILE A 57 5.37 1.28 -6.30
C ILE A 57 5.98 1.60 -7.67
N LEU A 58 7.27 1.91 -7.74
CA LEU A 58 7.96 2.14 -9.02
C LEU A 58 7.93 0.88 -9.90
N GLU A 59 8.16 -0.30 -9.32
CA GLU A 59 8.05 -1.58 -10.04
C GLU A 59 6.62 -1.83 -10.53
N ALA A 60 5.60 -1.45 -9.74
CA ALA A 60 4.21 -1.56 -10.16
C ALA A 60 3.87 -0.59 -11.31
N ILE A 61 4.34 0.65 -11.23
CA ILE A 61 4.19 1.65 -12.30
C ILE A 61 4.84 1.15 -13.59
N GLU A 62 6.04 0.57 -13.50
CA GLU A 62 6.73 0.00 -14.65
C GLU A 62 5.90 -1.12 -15.30
N LYS A 63 5.39 -2.07 -14.50
CA LYS A 63 4.47 -3.13 -14.99
C LYS A 63 3.23 -2.53 -15.67
N ILE A 64 2.61 -1.54 -15.06
CA ILE A 64 1.42 -0.87 -15.59
C ILE A 64 1.76 -0.15 -16.89
N SER A 65 2.95 0.45 -17.02
CA SER A 65 3.34 1.22 -18.22
C SER A 65 3.38 0.38 -19.50
N PHE A 66 3.65 -0.93 -19.38
CA PHE A 66 3.62 -1.86 -20.52
C PHE A 66 2.19 -2.18 -21.00
N VAL A 67 1.20 -1.97 -20.14
CA VAL A 67 -0.21 -2.36 -20.36
C VAL A 67 -1.09 -1.14 -20.63
N ASP A 68 -0.95 -0.11 -19.79
CA ASP A 68 -1.68 1.16 -19.83
C ASP A 68 -0.75 2.33 -19.42
N PRO A 69 -0.06 2.96 -20.40
CA PRO A 69 0.85 4.07 -20.14
C PRO A 69 0.19 5.28 -19.48
N ALA A 70 -1.09 5.53 -19.75
CA ALA A 70 -1.80 6.69 -19.20
C ALA A 70 -1.99 6.52 -17.69
N ILE A 71 -2.42 5.34 -17.24
CA ILE A 71 -2.55 5.05 -15.80
C ILE A 71 -1.18 5.07 -15.11
N ALA A 72 -0.13 4.55 -15.76
CA ALA A 72 1.23 4.57 -15.21
C ALA A 72 1.75 6.00 -15.00
N GLU A 73 1.56 6.89 -15.98
CA GLU A 73 1.95 8.31 -15.87
C GLU A 73 1.23 8.99 -14.71
N VAL A 74 -0.07 8.77 -14.61
CA VAL A 74 -0.93 9.30 -13.55
C VAL A 74 -0.45 8.84 -12.16
N LEU A 75 -0.21 7.54 -11.98
CA LEU A 75 0.34 6.99 -10.73
C LEU A 75 1.73 7.57 -10.42
N SER A 76 2.59 7.70 -11.42
CA SER A 76 3.93 8.27 -11.26
C SER A 76 3.90 9.73 -10.81
N LEU A 77 2.98 10.53 -11.34
CA LEU A 77 2.83 11.93 -10.96
C LEU A 77 2.32 12.07 -9.54
N GLU A 78 1.29 11.32 -9.15
CA GLU A 78 0.71 11.44 -7.81
C GLU A 78 1.64 10.95 -6.70
N THR A 79 2.33 9.84 -6.94
CA THR A 79 3.32 9.30 -6.00
C THR A 79 4.49 10.28 -5.78
N LYS A 80 4.85 11.09 -6.80
CA LYS A 80 5.84 12.16 -6.67
C LYS A 80 5.28 13.45 -6.06
N ARG A 81 4.00 13.77 -6.30
CA ARG A 81 3.36 15.03 -5.86
C ARG A 81 2.91 15.00 -4.40
N ARG A 82 2.42 13.86 -3.89
CA ARG A 82 2.02 13.74 -2.49
C ARG A 82 3.24 13.50 -1.60
N TYR A 83 3.85 14.60 -1.15
CA TYR A 83 4.65 14.59 0.07
C TYR A 83 3.82 13.95 1.19
N GLY A 84 4.19 12.74 1.61
CA GLY A 84 3.48 12.00 2.66
C GLY A 84 2.59 10.84 2.20
N PHE A 85 2.61 10.41 0.93
CA PHE A 85 1.94 9.17 0.51
C PHE A 85 2.30 7.96 1.39
N THR A 86 3.59 7.77 1.66
CA THR A 86 4.09 6.74 2.57
C THR A 86 3.54 6.94 3.99
N LYS A 87 3.39 8.19 4.43
CA LYS A 87 2.84 8.53 5.74
C LYS A 87 1.35 8.18 5.81
N GLU A 88 0.58 8.40 4.75
CA GLU A 88 -0.83 7.98 4.66
C GLU A 88 -0.95 6.45 4.77
N ILE A 89 -0.15 5.71 4.00
CA ILE A 89 -0.10 4.24 4.12
C ILE A 89 0.24 3.82 5.55
N LEU A 90 1.29 4.41 6.13
CA LEU A 90 1.73 4.12 7.48
C LEU A 90 0.63 4.40 8.50
N SER A 91 -0.04 5.55 8.40
CA SER A 91 -1.16 5.91 9.27
C SER A 91 -2.30 4.90 9.17
N SER A 92 -2.72 4.52 7.97
CA SER A 92 -3.77 3.51 7.77
C SER A 92 -3.38 2.15 8.35
N VAL A 93 -2.13 1.71 8.16
CA VAL A 93 -1.64 0.45 8.75
C VAL A 93 -1.60 0.51 10.28
N MET A 94 -1.18 1.63 10.86
CA MET A 94 -1.15 1.83 12.31
C MET A 94 -2.56 1.92 12.92
N GLU A 95 -3.53 2.44 12.17
CA GLU A 95 -4.95 2.40 12.55
C GLU A 95 -5.48 0.96 12.55
N CYS A 96 -5.25 0.18 11.49
CA CYS A 96 -5.61 -1.25 11.47
C CYS A 96 -5.06 -2.00 12.68
N LEU A 97 -3.82 -1.70 13.06
CA LEU A 97 -3.19 -2.27 14.26
C LEU A 97 -3.91 -1.88 15.56
N LYS A 98 -4.24 -0.60 15.72
CA LYS A 98 -4.96 -0.12 16.91
C LYS A 98 -6.36 -0.73 17.00
N ASP A 99 -7.05 -0.84 15.88
CA ASP A 99 -8.40 -1.39 15.83
C ASP A 99 -8.42 -2.89 16.14
N ALA A 100 -7.43 -3.63 15.62
CA ALA A 100 -7.36 -5.07 15.81
C ALA A 100 -6.86 -5.48 17.21
N PHE A 101 -5.90 -4.73 17.78
CA PHE A 101 -5.23 -5.13 19.02
C PHE A 101 -5.59 -4.25 20.23
N GLY A 102 -6.25 -3.10 20.02
CA GLY A 102 -6.71 -2.22 21.09
C GLY A 102 -5.60 -1.87 22.09
N SER A 103 -5.85 -2.13 23.37
CA SER A 103 -4.87 -1.90 24.45
C SER A 103 -3.68 -2.88 24.47
N SER A 104 -3.70 -3.93 23.64
CA SER A 104 -2.64 -4.93 23.55
C SER A 104 -1.52 -4.55 22.56
N ILE A 105 -1.56 -3.33 22.03
CA ILE A 105 -0.46 -2.73 21.27
C ILE A 105 -0.11 -1.35 21.81
N ILE A 106 1.18 -1.05 21.89
CA ILE A 106 1.71 0.26 22.20
C ILE A 106 2.41 0.76 20.95
N ILE A 107 1.96 1.91 20.45
CA ILE A 107 2.57 2.62 19.33
C ILE A 107 2.95 4.00 19.83
N ARG A 108 4.23 4.36 19.75
CA ARG A 108 4.74 5.66 20.19
C ARG A 108 5.69 6.23 19.15
N ASP A 109 5.49 7.48 18.78
CA ASP A 109 6.49 8.22 18.02
C ASP A 109 7.66 8.53 18.95
N THR A 110 8.83 7.96 18.68
CA THR A 110 10.04 8.20 19.48
C THR A 110 10.91 9.29 18.86
N SER A 111 10.79 9.52 17.56
CA SER A 111 11.39 10.63 16.84
C SER A 111 10.61 10.88 15.54
N PRO A 112 10.87 11.98 14.78
CA PRO A 112 10.18 12.26 13.53
C PRO A 112 10.21 11.15 12.47
N ARG A 113 11.11 10.17 12.60
CA ARG A 113 11.28 9.05 11.65
C ARG A 113 11.26 7.67 12.30
N MET A 114 10.92 7.58 13.59
CA MET A 114 10.98 6.33 14.33
C MET A 114 9.69 6.10 15.10
N ILE A 115 9.11 4.92 14.93
CA ILE A 115 7.94 4.46 15.68
C ILE A 115 8.38 3.29 16.56
N TYR A 116 8.24 3.45 17.86
CA TYR A 116 8.32 2.32 18.77
C TYR A 116 7.01 1.56 18.77
N LEU A 117 7.10 0.24 18.59
CA LEU A 117 5.98 -0.67 18.61
C LEU A 117 6.25 -1.81 19.59
N LYS A 118 5.27 -2.10 20.44
CA LYS A 118 5.27 -3.26 21.32
C LYS A 118 3.89 -3.91 21.30
N HIS A 119 3.83 -5.21 21.06
CA HIS A 119 2.58 -5.96 21.03
C HIS A 119 2.60 -7.13 22.04
N TYR A 120 1.49 -7.36 22.71
CA TYR A 120 1.38 -8.35 23.78
C TYR A 120 0.69 -9.66 23.35
N LEU A 121 0.25 -9.76 22.09
CA LEU A 121 -0.58 -10.86 21.59
C LEU A 121 0.15 -11.78 20.60
N VAL A 122 -0.04 -13.09 20.79
CA VAL A 122 0.41 -14.19 19.92
C VAL A 122 -0.74 -14.71 19.01
N GLY A 123 -1.96 -14.15 19.14
CA GLY A 123 -3.16 -14.55 18.39
C GLY A 123 -3.05 -14.36 16.87
N ASN A 124 -4.02 -14.91 16.11
CA ASN A 124 -3.96 -15.13 14.65
C ASN A 124 -3.59 -13.88 13.81
N LYS A 125 -2.29 -13.65 13.68
CA LYS A 125 -1.67 -12.54 12.93
C LYS A 125 -1.99 -12.59 11.42
N GLY A 126 -2.47 -13.72 10.89
CA GLY A 126 -2.79 -13.84 9.47
C GLY A 126 -3.97 -12.95 9.01
N PHE A 127 -4.91 -12.64 9.89
CA PHE A 127 -6.02 -11.73 9.56
C PHE A 127 -5.54 -10.29 9.36
N ILE A 128 -4.65 -9.80 10.22
CA ILE A 128 -4.20 -8.40 10.16
C ILE A 128 -3.40 -8.11 8.87
N GLN A 129 -2.69 -9.10 8.33
CA GLN A 129 -2.01 -8.97 7.04
C GLN A 129 -2.99 -8.71 5.88
N LYS A 130 -4.19 -9.30 5.93
CA LYS A 130 -5.24 -9.02 4.94
C LYS A 130 -5.78 -7.60 5.10
N GLU A 131 -6.05 -7.18 6.33
CA GLU A 131 -6.51 -5.82 6.63
C GLU A 131 -5.51 -4.75 6.18
N PHE A 132 -4.21 -4.96 6.42
CA PHE A 132 -3.15 -4.09 5.90
C PHE A 132 -3.25 -3.96 4.38
N LYS A 133 -3.39 -5.09 3.67
CA LYS A 133 -3.49 -5.08 2.21
C LYS A 133 -4.71 -4.27 1.73
N HIS A 134 -5.86 -4.43 2.38
CA HIS A 134 -7.07 -3.67 2.05
C HIS A 134 -6.90 -2.17 2.30
N ALA A 135 -6.37 -1.79 3.46
CA ALA A 135 -6.10 -0.40 3.79
C ALA A 135 -5.11 0.27 2.80
N ILE A 136 -4.02 -0.43 2.44
CA ILE A 136 -3.06 0.04 1.44
C ILE A 136 -3.73 0.19 0.06
N TYR A 137 -4.56 -0.78 -0.32
CA TYR A 137 -5.28 -0.76 -1.58
C TYR A 137 -6.26 0.43 -1.66
N ASP A 138 -6.96 0.73 -0.57
CA ASP A 138 -7.87 1.89 -0.51
C ASP A 138 -7.12 3.22 -0.63
N VAL A 139 -5.93 3.35 -0.02
CA VAL A 139 -5.08 4.54 -0.18
C VAL A 139 -4.65 4.69 -1.65
N ILE A 140 -4.15 3.62 -2.27
CA ILE A 140 -3.68 3.65 -3.67
C ILE A 140 -4.85 3.91 -4.65
N LEU A 141 -6.00 3.27 -4.44
CA LEU A 141 -7.20 3.57 -5.22
C LEU A 141 -7.69 5.00 -5.00
N GLY A 142 -7.57 5.53 -3.78
CA GLY A 142 -7.89 6.91 -3.43
C GLY A 142 -7.07 7.90 -4.27
N LEU A 143 -5.78 7.60 -4.50
CA LEU A 143 -4.95 8.37 -5.45
C LEU A 143 -5.58 8.36 -6.83
N ILE A 144 -5.79 7.17 -7.40
CA ILE A 144 -6.29 6.99 -8.76
C ILE A 144 -7.67 7.65 -8.95
N LYS A 145 -8.58 7.52 -7.99
CA LYS A 145 -9.94 8.08 -8.05
C LYS A 145 -9.96 9.61 -7.90
N SER A 146 -9.05 10.18 -7.10
CA SER A 146 -8.98 11.64 -6.93
C SER A 146 -8.63 12.38 -8.23
N LEU A 147 -8.16 11.66 -9.26
CA LEU A 147 -7.87 12.16 -10.59
C LEU A 147 -9.07 12.09 -11.53
N ILE A 148 -9.84 10.99 -11.50
CA ILE A 148 -11.02 10.80 -12.38
C ILE A 148 -12.08 11.88 -12.12
N ASN A 149 -12.17 12.40 -10.90
CA ASN A 149 -13.15 13.42 -10.51
C ASN A 149 -12.61 14.86 -10.55
N ARG A 150 -11.39 15.07 -11.06
CA ARG A 150 -10.80 16.42 -11.25
C ARG A 150 -10.92 16.95 -12.69
N ASP A 151 -11.42 16.12 -13.61
CA ASP A 151 -11.89 16.49 -14.95
C ASP A 151 -13.42 16.66 -14.97
#